data_AF-A0A1M4RYT1-F1
#
_entry.id   AF-A0A1M4RYT1-F1
#
_cell.length_a   1.000
_cell.length_b   1.000
_cell.length_c   1.000
_cell.angle_alpha   90.00
_cell.angle_beta   90.00
_cell.angle_gamma   90.00
#
_symmetry.space_group_name_H-M   'P 1'
#
loop_
_entity.id
_entity.type
_entity.pdbx_description
1 polymer ?
#
loop_
_entity_poly.entity_id
_entity_poly.type
_entity_poly.pdbx_seq_one_letter_code
_entity_poly.pdbx_strand_id
1 'polypeptide(L)'
;MASRGSRVRCIERTGPLGHRPHASSGCGRTTAGGITGKQITVTLPEHSTAIFVEAGTVSDHTPTHNPTTLIRVHYDVGWGNSIAIRGNAYPFTWNAGRGAHTVSDDVWEYRTERISEGQAFEVKALINDETWQTGGNVTVTGGSTIDIYPTF
;
A
#
# COMPACT_ATOMS: atom_id res chain seq x y z
N MET A 1 -9.23 -53.40 -11.41
CA MET A 1 -8.47 -52.61 -10.41
C MET A 1 -9.02 -51.19 -10.39
N ALA A 2 -9.62 -50.77 -9.28
CA ALA A 2 -10.21 -49.43 -9.16
C ALA A 2 -9.10 -48.38 -8.99
N SER A 3 -8.94 -47.48 -9.96
CA SER A 3 -8.01 -46.36 -9.89
C SER A 3 -8.58 -45.29 -8.96
N ARG A 4 -7.90 -45.05 -7.83
CA ARG A 4 -8.23 -43.98 -6.88
C ARG A 4 -7.96 -42.63 -7.57
N GLY A 5 -9.01 -41.88 -7.90
CA GLY A 5 -8.91 -40.52 -8.42
C GLY A 5 -8.30 -39.57 -7.39
N SER A 6 -7.10 -39.05 -7.64
CA SER A 6 -6.53 -37.96 -6.84
C SER A 6 -7.33 -36.69 -7.09
N ARG A 7 -7.93 -36.14 -6.03
CA ARG A 7 -8.61 -34.85 -6.05
C ARG A 7 -7.57 -33.74 -5.87
N VAL A 8 -7.45 -32.84 -6.85
CA VAL A 8 -6.81 -31.53 -6.63
C VAL A 8 -7.83 -30.71 -5.84
N ARG A 9 -7.54 -30.42 -4.56
CA ARG A 9 -8.40 -29.55 -3.75
C ARG A 9 -8.18 -28.10 -4.18
N CYS A 10 -9.24 -27.44 -4.63
CA CYS A 10 -9.30 -25.98 -4.61
C CYS A 10 -9.44 -25.55 -3.15
N ILE A 11 -8.53 -24.72 -2.65
CA ILE A 11 -8.68 -24.10 -1.33
C ILE A 11 -9.64 -22.93 -1.49
N GLU A 12 -10.92 -23.14 -1.17
CA GLU A 12 -11.87 -22.04 -0.97
C GLU A 12 -11.62 -21.42 0.40
N ARG A 13 -11.20 -20.16 0.43
CA ARG A 13 -11.07 -19.38 1.66
C ARG A 13 -12.39 -18.64 1.90
N THR A 14 -13.32 -19.27 2.61
CA THR A 14 -14.46 -18.57 3.20
C THR A 14 -14.01 -17.84 4.47
N GLY A 15 -13.80 -16.53 4.38
CA GLY A 15 -13.67 -15.62 5.52
C GLY A 15 -14.95 -14.77 5.67
N PRO A 16 -15.34 -14.38 6.90
CA PRO A 16 -16.63 -13.73 7.14
C PRO A 16 -16.61 -12.26 6.67
N LEU A 17 -17.67 -11.89 5.94
CA LEU A 17 -18.29 -10.57 5.80
C LEU A 17 -17.37 -9.34 5.72
N GLY A 18 -17.26 -8.72 4.54
CA GLY A 18 -16.83 -7.31 4.51
C GLY A 18 -16.54 -6.66 3.17
N HIS A 19 -15.82 -7.29 2.26
CA HIS A 19 -15.45 -6.69 0.97
C HIS A 19 -15.43 -7.76 -0.12
N ARG A 20 -16.09 -7.48 -1.26
CA ARG A 20 -16.12 -8.36 -2.44
C ARG A 20 -14.68 -8.62 -2.90
N PRO A 21 -14.14 -9.84 -2.78
CA PRO A 21 -12.92 -10.19 -3.47
C PRO A 21 -13.26 -10.41 -4.94
N HIS A 22 -12.44 -9.87 -5.84
CA HIS A 22 -12.48 -10.21 -7.26
C HIS A 22 -12.00 -11.68 -7.40
N ALA A 23 -12.93 -12.63 -7.22
CA ALA A 23 -12.63 -14.05 -7.31
C ALA A 23 -12.48 -14.46 -8.78
N SER A 24 -11.24 -14.63 -9.24
CA SER A 24 -10.94 -15.34 -10.48
C SER A 24 -10.93 -16.85 -10.16
N SER A 25 -12.10 -17.47 -10.29
CA SER A 25 -12.30 -18.91 -10.09
C SER A 25 -11.82 -19.70 -11.31
N GLY A 26 -10.52 -19.93 -11.45
CA GLY A 26 -9.98 -20.84 -12.47
C GLY A 26 -10.11 -22.31 -12.06
N CYS A 27 -11.26 -22.94 -12.29
CA CYS A 27 -11.47 -24.37 -12.03
C CYS A 27 -10.85 -25.22 -13.15
N GLY A 28 -9.60 -25.67 -12.98
CA GLY A 28 -8.96 -26.65 -13.87
C GLY A 28 -9.52 -28.06 -13.66
N ARG A 29 -9.86 -28.77 -14.74
CA ARG A 29 -10.34 -30.15 -14.68
C ARG A 29 -9.29 -31.09 -15.27
N THR A 30 -8.93 -32.15 -14.54
CA THR A 30 -8.07 -33.23 -15.06
C THR A 30 -8.96 -34.30 -15.68
N THR A 31 -8.71 -34.66 -16.94
CA THR A 31 -9.39 -35.76 -17.64
C THR A 31 -8.37 -36.88 -17.90
N ALA A 32 -8.81 -38.13 -17.79
CA ALA A 32 -7.96 -39.29 -18.10
C ALA A 32 -7.63 -39.30 -19.61
N GLY A 33 -6.35 -39.05 -19.96
CA GLY A 33 -5.88 -38.94 -21.34
C GLY A 33 -5.45 -40.28 -21.92
N GLY A 34 -6.37 -41.26 -22.01
CA GLY A 34 -6.14 -42.51 -22.76
C GLY A 34 -4.74 -43.15 -22.57
N ILE A 35 -4.10 -43.56 -23.66
CA ILE A 35 -2.80 -44.27 -23.69
C ILE A 35 -1.56 -43.36 -23.53
N THR A 36 -1.74 -42.04 -23.39
CA THR A 36 -0.66 -41.04 -23.47
C THR A 36 -0.36 -40.37 -22.12
N GLY A 37 -1.11 -40.70 -21.06
CA GLY A 37 -0.93 -40.16 -19.71
C GLY A 37 -2.08 -39.26 -19.25
N LYS A 38 -1.98 -38.68 -18.04
CA LYS A 38 -3.01 -37.78 -17.50
C LYS A 38 -2.95 -36.43 -18.23
N GLN A 39 -4.09 -35.93 -18.70
CA GLN A 39 -4.18 -34.61 -19.33
C GLN A 39 -4.80 -33.60 -18.36
N ILE A 40 -4.23 -32.40 -18.32
CA ILE A 40 -4.76 -31.27 -17.56
C ILE A 40 -5.36 -30.28 -18.57
N THR A 41 -6.66 -30.03 -18.48
CA THR A 41 -7.32 -28.97 -19.26
C THR A 41 -7.43 -27.74 -18.38
N VAL A 42 -6.78 -26.66 -18.81
CA VAL A 42 -6.78 -25.36 -18.13
C VAL A 42 -7.50 -24.34 -19.01
N THR A 43 -8.50 -23.65 -18.45
CA THR A 43 -9.15 -22.51 -19.09
C THR A 43 -8.75 -21.25 -18.32
N LEU A 44 -8.07 -20.33 -18.98
CA LEU A 44 -7.74 -19.01 -18.44
C LEU A 44 -8.57 -17.96 -19.18
N PRO A 45 -9.19 -16.99 -18.48
CA PRO A 45 -9.85 -15.87 -19.14
C PRO A 45 -8.84 -14.99 -19.87
N GLU A 46 -9.35 -14.09 -20.71
CA GLU A 46 -8.53 -13.06 -21.35
C GLU A 46 -7.74 -12.25 -20.32
N HIS A 47 -6.52 -11.84 -20.70
CA HIS A 47 -5.59 -11.09 -19.86
C HIS A 47 -5.19 -11.77 -18.53
N SER A 48 -5.29 -13.10 -18.44
CA SER A 48 -4.94 -13.85 -17.24
C SER A 48 -3.65 -14.66 -17.42
N THR A 49 -2.87 -14.75 -16.34
CA THR A 49 -1.69 -15.61 -16.23
C THR A 49 -1.83 -16.54 -15.03
N ALA A 50 -1.29 -17.75 -15.13
CA ALA A 50 -1.26 -18.70 -14.04
C ALA A 50 0.06 -19.46 -14.05
N ILE A 51 0.63 -19.67 -12.87
CA ILE A 51 1.77 -20.57 -12.65
C ILE A 51 1.23 -21.80 -11.92
N PHE A 52 1.38 -22.97 -12.53
CA PHE A 52 0.98 -24.24 -11.94
C PHE A 52 2.18 -24.86 -11.25
N VAL A 53 2.07 -25.01 -9.94
CA VAL A 53 3.11 -25.55 -9.06
C VAL A 53 2.53 -26.72 -8.27
N GLU A 54 3.39 -27.59 -7.75
CA GLU A 54 2.97 -28.66 -6.86
C GLU A 54 2.38 -28.07 -5.57
N ALA A 55 1.28 -28.66 -5.09
CA ALA A 55 0.61 -28.19 -3.89
C ALA A 55 1.58 -28.19 -2.71
N GLY A 56 1.73 -27.03 -2.05
CA GLY A 56 2.63 -26.85 -0.91
C GLY A 56 4.08 -26.49 -1.27
N THR A 57 4.42 -26.31 -2.56
CA THR A 57 5.77 -25.88 -2.98
C THR A 57 5.94 -24.37 -3.08
N VAL A 58 4.85 -23.62 -2.96
CA VAL A 58 4.87 -22.15 -2.91
C VAL A 58 4.48 -21.69 -1.52
N SER A 59 5.28 -20.79 -0.97
CA SER A 59 4.90 -20.01 0.21
C SER A 59 3.82 -19.01 -0.16
N ASP A 60 2.88 -18.78 0.75
CA ASP A 60 1.88 -17.72 0.58
C ASP A 60 2.58 -16.37 0.39
N HIS A 61 2.23 -15.69 -0.70
CA HIS A 61 2.64 -14.31 -0.88
C HIS A 61 1.77 -13.41 0.01
N THR A 62 2.40 -12.75 0.97
CA THR A 62 1.77 -11.61 1.66
C THR A 62 2.16 -10.35 0.89
N PRO A 63 1.20 -9.65 0.26
CA PRO A 63 1.50 -8.36 -0.35
C PRO A 63 2.07 -7.42 0.69
N THR A 64 3.13 -6.69 0.34
CA THR A 64 3.64 -5.62 1.20
C THR A 64 2.58 -4.53 1.30
N HIS A 65 1.92 -4.42 2.45
CA HIS A 65 1.08 -3.29 2.80
C HIS A 65 1.96 -2.18 3.34
N ASN A 66 2.18 -1.12 2.55
CA ASN A 66 2.86 0.08 3.02
C ASN A 66 1.78 1.07 3.49
N PRO A 67 1.54 1.24 4.80
CA PRO A 67 0.52 2.17 5.25
C PRO A 67 0.93 3.62 4.90
N THR A 68 -0.03 4.36 4.37
CA THR A 68 0.17 5.76 3.99
C THR A 68 0.28 6.62 5.24
N THR A 69 1.38 7.34 5.38
CA THR A 69 1.52 8.43 6.34
C THR A 69 0.94 9.70 5.71
N LEU A 70 0.11 10.40 6.45
CA LEU A 70 -0.60 11.58 6.01
C LEU A 70 -0.31 12.74 6.96
N ILE A 71 0.31 13.81 6.45
CA ILE A 71 0.61 15.02 7.21
C ILE A 71 -0.25 16.16 6.67
N ARG A 72 -1.02 16.79 7.56
CA ARG A 72 -1.85 17.96 7.27
C ARG A 72 -1.35 19.15 8.05
N VAL A 73 -1.10 20.25 7.36
CA VAL A 73 -0.72 21.53 7.96
C VAL A 73 -1.89 22.48 7.81
N HIS A 74 -2.42 22.95 8.93
CA HIS A 74 -3.58 23.84 9.01
C HIS A 74 -3.09 25.28 9.18
N TYR A 75 -2.89 25.97 8.07
CA TYR A 75 -2.46 27.36 8.02
C TYR A 75 -2.79 28.02 6.67
N ASP A 76 -3.39 29.22 6.73
CA ASP A 76 -3.54 30.09 5.57
C ASP A 76 -2.22 30.84 5.31
N VAL A 77 -1.52 30.44 4.25
CA VAL A 77 -0.26 31.06 3.84
C VAL A 77 -0.45 32.29 2.95
N GLY A 78 -1.67 32.63 2.57
CA GLY A 78 -1.97 33.67 1.60
C GLY A 78 -1.63 33.28 0.16
N TRP A 79 -2.17 34.06 -0.78
CA TRP A 79 -2.07 33.77 -2.21
C TRP A 79 -0.62 33.80 -2.72
N GLY A 80 -0.27 32.81 -3.55
CA GLY A 80 1.06 32.70 -4.16
C GLY A 80 2.13 32.04 -3.27
N ASN A 81 1.80 31.70 -2.02
CA ASN A 81 2.69 30.99 -1.10
C ASN A 81 2.37 29.48 -1.05
N SER A 82 3.28 28.72 -0.45
CA SER A 82 3.17 27.26 -0.31
C SER A 82 3.69 26.74 1.01
N ILE A 83 3.25 25.56 1.41
CA ILE A 83 3.82 24.81 2.53
C ILE A 83 4.79 23.75 2.03
N ALA A 84 5.99 23.73 2.65
CA ALA A 84 6.97 22.66 2.52
C ALA A 84 7.19 21.97 3.87
N ILE A 85 7.54 20.68 3.85
CA ILE A 85 7.83 19.88 5.03
C ILE A 85 9.27 19.39 4.97
N ARG A 86 10.04 19.67 6.02
CA ARG A 86 11.41 19.16 6.24
C ARG A 86 11.42 18.20 7.42
N GLY A 87 12.40 17.30 7.48
CA GLY A 87 12.41 16.20 8.45
C GLY A 87 13.71 15.39 8.50
N ASN A 88 13.80 14.49 9.49
CA ASN A 88 15.00 13.67 9.75
C ASN A 88 14.96 12.26 9.13
N ALA A 89 13.89 11.90 8.42
CA ALA A 89 13.71 10.59 7.82
C ALA A 89 13.32 10.71 6.34
N TYR A 90 13.86 9.83 5.49
CA TYR A 90 13.51 9.77 4.07
C TYR A 90 11.98 9.60 3.89
N PRO A 91 11.32 10.40 3.02
CA PRO A 91 11.89 11.23 1.96
C PRO A 91 12.26 12.66 2.39
N PHE A 92 12.05 13.02 3.65
CA PHE A 92 12.36 14.35 4.17
C PHE A 92 13.85 14.54 4.43
N THR A 93 14.28 15.79 4.36
CA THR A 93 15.61 16.23 4.76
C THR A 93 15.48 17.58 5.46
N TRP A 94 16.49 17.96 6.26
CA TRP A 94 16.55 19.31 6.84
C TRP A 94 17.08 20.37 5.86
N ASN A 95 17.61 19.95 4.71
CA ASN A 95 18.27 20.83 3.74
C ASN A 95 17.31 21.31 2.64
N ALA A 96 16.33 20.49 2.28
CA ALA A 96 15.35 20.78 1.24
C ALA A 96 13.99 20.19 1.61
N GLY A 97 12.94 20.99 1.45
CA GLY A 97 11.58 20.61 1.79
C GLY A 97 10.90 19.74 0.74
N ARG A 98 9.85 19.06 1.19
CA ARG A 98 8.87 18.39 0.35
C ARG A 98 7.61 19.24 0.30
N GLY A 99 7.21 19.68 -0.89
CA GLY A 99 6.00 20.47 -1.07
C GLY A 99 4.75 19.68 -0.70
N ALA A 100 3.88 20.28 0.10
CA ALA A 100 2.52 19.83 0.32
C ALA A 100 1.59 20.43 -0.75
N HIS A 101 0.45 19.79 -0.99
CA HIS A 101 -0.58 20.32 -1.91
C HIS A 101 -1.78 20.84 -1.12
N THR A 102 -2.38 21.94 -1.57
CA THR A 102 -3.58 22.49 -0.93
C THR A 102 -4.79 21.57 -1.16
N VAL A 103 -5.57 21.34 -0.11
CA VAL A 103 -6.86 20.60 -0.17
C VAL A 103 -8.04 21.47 0.29
N SER A 104 -7.77 22.55 1.02
CA SER A 104 -8.69 23.68 1.29
C SER A 104 -7.89 24.98 1.35
N ASP A 105 -8.56 26.09 1.65
CA ASP A 105 -7.94 27.43 1.77
C ASP A 105 -6.83 27.47 2.81
N ASP A 106 -6.95 26.67 3.87
CA ASP A 106 -6.06 26.65 5.03
C ASP A 106 -5.46 25.26 5.31
N VAL A 107 -5.67 24.24 4.45
CA VAL A 107 -5.14 22.89 4.69
C VAL A 107 -4.22 22.45 3.56
N TRP A 108 -3.00 22.09 3.96
CA TRP A 108 -1.93 21.59 3.09
C TRP A 108 -1.59 20.14 3.43
N GLU A 109 -1.54 19.29 2.41
CA GLU A 109 -1.43 17.85 2.61
C GLU A 109 -0.18 17.24 1.94
N TYR A 110 0.51 16.37 2.68
CA TYR A 110 1.58 15.53 2.16
C TYR A 110 1.36 14.06 2.53
N ARG A 111 1.53 13.16 1.55
CA ARG A 111 1.34 11.72 1.69
C ARG A 111 2.63 10.97 1.36
N THR A 112 2.96 9.96 2.15
CA THR A 112 4.11 9.08 1.86
C THR A 112 3.91 7.66 2.40
N GLU A 113 4.34 6.68 1.62
CA GLU A 113 4.39 5.25 1.99
C GLU A 113 5.84 4.79 2.28
N ARG A 114 6.79 5.74 2.32
CA ARG A 114 8.23 5.44 2.44
C ARG A 114 8.71 5.24 3.87
N ILE A 115 7.88 5.52 4.86
CA ILE A 115 8.19 5.38 6.29
C ILE A 115 7.37 4.21 6.81
N SER A 116 8.04 3.24 7.43
CA SER A 116 7.40 2.02 7.93
C SER A 116 6.39 2.33 9.02
N GLU A 117 5.34 1.50 9.10
CA GLU A 117 4.34 1.59 10.16
C GLU A 117 4.99 1.61 11.55
N GLY A 118 4.56 2.52 12.41
CA GLY A 118 5.08 2.62 13.78
C GLY A 118 6.47 3.26 13.90
N GLN A 119 7.18 3.54 12.80
CA GLN A 119 8.46 4.24 12.86
C GLN A 119 8.24 5.71 13.24
N ALA A 120 8.86 6.16 14.33
CA ALA A 120 8.87 7.56 14.72
C ALA A 120 9.90 8.36 13.90
N PHE A 121 9.53 9.57 13.51
CA PHE A 121 10.39 10.55 12.84
C PHE A 121 9.96 11.97 13.19
N GLU A 122 10.77 12.95 12.83
CA GLU A 122 10.52 14.36 13.13
C GLU A 122 10.38 15.19 11.87
N VAL A 123 9.47 16.17 11.91
CA VAL A 123 9.25 17.13 10.83
C VAL A 123 9.04 18.55 11.34
N LYS A 124 9.21 19.54 10.45
CA LYS A 124 8.72 20.91 10.61
C LYS A 124 8.10 21.40 9.31
N ALA A 125 7.05 22.20 9.41
CA ALA A 125 6.47 22.94 8.30
C ALA A 125 7.25 24.24 8.06
N LEU A 126 7.31 24.66 6.79
CA LEU A 126 7.90 25.90 6.34
C LEU A 126 6.99 26.58 5.31
N ILE A 127 6.90 27.91 5.33
CA ILE A 127 6.34 28.68 4.23
C ILE A 127 7.44 28.86 3.16
N ASN A 128 7.11 28.53 1.91
CA ASN A 128 7.97 28.64 0.73
C ASN A 128 9.33 27.93 0.86
N ASP A 129 9.42 26.92 1.73
CA ASP A 129 10.67 26.25 2.08
C ASP A 129 11.75 27.17 2.69
N GLU A 130 11.33 28.32 3.24
CA GLU A 130 12.22 29.37 3.76
C GLU A 130 11.90 29.73 5.21
N THR A 131 10.64 30.05 5.51
CA THR A 131 10.22 30.50 6.85
C THR A 131 9.77 29.32 7.68
N TRP A 132 10.51 29.00 8.74
CA TRP A 132 10.20 27.89 9.64
C TRP A 132 9.01 28.19 10.54
N GLN A 133 8.18 27.17 10.80
CA GLN A 133 7.26 27.26 11.93
C GLN A 133 8.05 27.50 13.24
N THR A 134 7.49 28.27 14.16
CA THR A 134 8.07 28.48 15.48
C THR A 134 7.94 27.23 16.36
N GLY A 135 8.68 27.19 17.47
CA GLY A 135 8.69 26.03 18.38
C GLY A 135 9.54 24.86 17.88
N GLY A 136 9.37 23.71 18.56
CA GLY A 136 10.14 22.49 18.33
C GLY A 136 9.75 21.73 17.06
N ASN A 137 10.46 20.62 16.84
CA ASN A 137 10.09 19.64 15.82
C ASN A 137 8.81 18.90 16.23
N VAL A 138 8.02 18.48 15.25
CA VAL A 138 6.83 17.64 15.47
C VAL A 138 7.22 16.18 15.25
N THR A 139 6.96 15.32 16.23
CA THR A 139 7.13 13.87 16.08
C THR A 139 5.92 13.27 15.35
N VAL A 140 6.19 12.47 14.34
CA VAL A 140 5.18 11.76 13.52
C VAL A 140 5.49 10.27 13.55
N THR A 141 4.44 9.46 13.46
CA THR A 141 4.55 7.99 13.36
C THR A 141 4.16 7.54 11.96
N GLY A 142 5.01 6.73 11.33
CA GLY A 142 4.74 6.16 10.01
C GLY A 142 3.43 5.37 9.99
N GLY A 143 2.67 5.53 8.89
CA GLY A 143 1.34 4.96 8.70
C GLY A 143 0.21 5.72 9.41
N SER A 144 0.50 6.83 10.10
CA SER A 144 -0.51 7.63 10.81
C SER A 144 -0.96 8.85 10.00
N THR A 145 -2.12 9.40 10.37
CA THR A 145 -2.53 10.75 9.99
C THR A 145 -2.21 11.72 11.14
N ILE A 146 -1.60 12.86 10.83
CA ILE A 146 -1.32 13.91 11.80
C ILE A 146 -1.75 15.28 11.27
N ASP A 147 -2.33 16.08 12.16
CA ASP A 147 -2.71 17.47 11.93
C ASP A 147 -1.78 18.40 12.72
N ILE A 148 -1.13 19.33 12.03
CA ILE A 148 -0.18 20.30 12.56
C ILE A 148 -0.81 21.69 12.46
N TYR A 149 -0.87 22.42 13.57
CA TYR A 149 -1.38 23.79 13.66
C TYR A 149 -0.21 24.75 13.97
N PRO A 150 0.59 25.14 12.96
CA PRO A 150 1.80 25.91 13.18
C PRO A 150 1.51 27.38 13.49
N THR A 151 2.53 28.02 14.05
CA THR A 151 2.72 29.47 13.96
C THR A 151 4.03 29.71 13.21
N PHE A 152 4.13 30.78 12.43
CA PHE A 152 5.31 31.11 11.63
C PHE A 152 5.90 32.45 12.06
#